data_AF-A0A0J7L2I8-F1
#
_entry.id   AF-A0A0J7L2I8-F1
#
_cell.length_a   1.000
_cell.length_b   1.000
_cell.length_c   1.000
_cell.angle_alpha   90.00
_cell.angle_beta   90.00
_cell.angle_gamma   90.00
#
_symmetry.space_group_name_H-M   'P 1'
#
loop_
_entity.id
_entity.type
_entity.pdbx_description
1 polymer ?
#
loop_
_entity_poly.entity_id
_entity_poly.type
_entity_poly.pdbx_seq_one_letter_code
_entity_poly.pdbx_strand_id
1 'polypeptide(L)'
;MNNIYKILIPTLFFISIHLYSQVSEKDRIKNHLKIRPIQNAEAINPDSALVLAQKLLPSLKNDPRTRSNLYIEMAQCYTLLGKKEQAFSNTLKAKEAALLTNNEELKARSTLLLAYQYGENNILTKAKKEIKEGLIYLKSMPEDTKLSTKSTIQSAFLWQYGVFMRQESKLDSSVFYFHKALLPLSKASKSDEWVRMYYNIAYTDLATSYFQKKNPDSSEYYSLKAIEIAKTTPLNKDEILKNAKLNLALVYHQRKQYQRAIDTLKSAERVIKGNEAPLKAQLYSYLAQNYKATDNLKNYQKYNDLYLAVKDSLSGEEKKVLNKTLQILENDSRNESKENESSLKILLFILLACLVAFVSFVFYFQKKRKKEKLFYQNYIKTLEEKNLQVKMEEEKVIKKTNSSMEITEETEKQIVIKLDKFENSARYLNPNLSLSSLASDLKTNTRYLSEIISRHKGKNFNTYVNDLRIEYICKSILEDPKFRKYKISALASISGFSSAENFSKIFKKTTGISPSVFIENANNENKNTA
;
A
#
# COMPACT_ATOMS: atom_id res chain seq x y z
N MET A 1 -7.36 5.94 -27.16
CA MET A 1 -7.61 6.23 -25.72
C MET A 1 -7.12 7.63 -25.28
N ASN A 2 -7.18 8.73 -26.06
CA ASN A 2 -6.35 9.94 -25.77
C ASN A 2 -7.03 11.33 -25.64
N ASN A 3 -8.35 11.46 -25.54
CA ASN A 3 -9.02 12.78 -25.51
C ASN A 3 -9.60 13.16 -24.13
N ILE A 4 -8.80 13.34 -23.07
CA ILE A 4 -9.36 13.66 -21.72
C ILE A 4 -9.45 15.18 -21.41
N TYR A 5 -8.68 16.05 -22.05
CA TYR A 5 -8.56 17.46 -21.61
C TYR A 5 -8.83 18.50 -22.71
N LYS A 6 -9.42 18.08 -23.83
CA LYS A 6 -9.42 18.83 -25.09
C LYS A 6 -10.34 20.06 -25.17
N ILE A 7 -11.20 20.31 -24.17
CA ILE A 7 -12.25 21.32 -24.33
C ILE A 7 -11.96 22.63 -23.58
N LEU A 8 -11.02 22.66 -22.64
CA LEU A 8 -10.79 23.83 -21.75
C LEU A 8 -9.42 24.49 -21.86
N ILE A 9 -8.51 23.84 -22.57
CA ILE A 9 -7.19 24.35 -22.89
C ILE A 9 -7.20 25.42 -24.02
N PRO A 10 -8.14 25.44 -24.99
CA PRO A 10 -8.10 26.44 -26.05
C PRO A 10 -8.37 27.88 -25.59
N THR A 11 -9.15 28.13 -24.54
CA THR A 11 -9.41 29.54 -24.15
C THR A 11 -8.16 30.20 -23.56
N LEU A 12 -7.50 29.53 -22.60
CA LEU A 12 -6.31 30.04 -21.90
C LEU A 12 -5.04 30.09 -22.76
N PHE A 13 -4.84 29.09 -23.63
CA PHE A 13 -3.69 29.05 -24.53
C PHE A 13 -3.76 30.15 -25.59
N PHE A 14 -4.96 30.54 -26.03
CA PHE A 14 -5.13 31.46 -27.15
C PHE A 14 -5.05 32.94 -26.73
N ILE A 15 -5.51 33.29 -25.53
CA ILE A 15 -5.35 34.64 -24.95
C ILE A 15 -3.86 34.98 -24.77
N SER A 16 -3.00 33.98 -24.53
CA SER A 16 -1.54 34.17 -24.39
C SER A 16 -0.84 34.56 -25.70
N ILE A 17 -1.42 34.18 -26.84
CA ILE A 17 -0.88 34.49 -28.15
C ILE A 17 -1.25 35.93 -28.53
N HIS A 18 -2.37 36.50 -28.09
CA HIS A 18 -2.92 37.78 -28.60
C HIS A 18 -2.03 39.05 -28.45
N LEU A 19 -1.17 39.19 -27.42
CA LEU A 19 -0.62 40.51 -27.05
C LEU A 19 0.91 40.65 -27.07
N TYR A 20 1.63 39.64 -27.53
CA TYR A 20 3.09 39.65 -27.64
C TYR A 20 3.55 40.03 -29.05
N SER A 21 3.42 41.31 -29.42
CA SER A 21 4.21 41.86 -30.52
C SER A 21 4.98 43.08 -30.03
N GLN A 22 6.25 42.90 -29.70
CA GLN A 22 7.15 44.02 -29.41
C GLN A 22 8.35 43.97 -30.36
N VAL A 23 8.18 44.60 -31.53
CA VAL A 23 9.30 45.06 -32.39
C VAL A 23 8.89 46.38 -33.08
N SER A 24 9.75 47.40 -32.98
CA SER A 24 9.76 48.73 -33.65
C SER A 24 8.49 49.58 -33.51
N GLU A 25 8.61 50.74 -32.86
CA GLU A 25 7.51 51.61 -32.43
C GLU A 25 6.68 52.22 -33.60
N LYS A 26 7.29 52.44 -34.77
CA LYS A 26 6.60 52.96 -35.97
C LYS A 26 5.72 51.91 -36.66
N ASP A 27 6.19 50.67 -36.76
CA ASP A 27 5.43 49.57 -37.37
C ASP A 27 4.36 49.02 -36.40
N ARG A 28 4.60 49.13 -35.09
CA ARG A 28 3.65 48.78 -34.01
C ARG A 28 2.32 49.50 -34.18
N ILE A 29 2.35 50.83 -34.31
CA ILE A 29 1.13 51.66 -34.29
C ILE A 29 0.22 51.31 -35.48
N LYS A 30 0.79 51.14 -36.67
CA LYS A 30 0.01 50.90 -37.90
C LYS A 30 -0.67 49.53 -37.93
N ASN A 31 -0.02 48.49 -37.39
CA ASN A 31 -0.56 47.13 -37.34
C ASN A 31 -1.53 46.94 -36.17
N HIS A 32 -1.19 47.49 -35.00
CA HIS A 32 -2.03 47.41 -33.81
C HIS A 32 -3.36 48.14 -34.02
N LEU A 33 -3.39 49.25 -34.77
CA LEU A 33 -4.62 49.94 -35.15
C LEU A 33 -5.55 49.10 -36.05
N LYS A 34 -4.99 48.27 -36.95
CA LYS A 34 -5.79 47.46 -37.89
C LYS A 34 -6.38 46.19 -37.25
N ILE A 35 -5.65 45.56 -36.34
CA ILE A 35 -6.04 44.27 -35.73
C ILE A 35 -6.81 44.46 -34.40
N ARG A 36 -6.58 45.55 -33.66
CA ARG A 36 -7.25 45.80 -32.37
C ARG A 36 -8.79 45.77 -32.42
N PRO A 37 -9.47 46.28 -33.48
CA PRO A 37 -10.92 46.13 -33.61
C PRO A 37 -11.37 44.66 -33.68
N ILE A 38 -10.55 43.79 -34.27
CA ILE A 38 -10.81 42.35 -34.41
C ILE A 38 -10.63 41.66 -33.05
N GLN A 39 -9.54 41.96 -32.34
CA GLN A 39 -9.27 41.42 -31.00
C GLN A 39 -10.35 41.83 -29.98
N ASN A 40 -10.78 43.09 -30.04
CA ASN A 40 -11.89 43.57 -29.21
C ASN A 40 -13.21 42.87 -29.57
N ALA A 41 -13.46 42.65 -30.87
CA ALA A 41 -14.62 41.92 -31.33
C ALA A 41 -14.56 40.44 -30.92
N GLU A 42 -13.40 39.79 -30.94
CA GLU A 42 -13.22 38.37 -30.55
C GLU A 42 -13.58 38.16 -29.08
N ALA A 43 -13.14 39.07 -28.20
CA ALA A 43 -13.47 39.05 -26.78
C ALA A 43 -14.99 39.13 -26.50
N ILE A 44 -15.77 39.64 -27.44
CA ILE A 44 -17.23 39.84 -27.33
C ILE A 44 -18.00 38.78 -28.13
N ASN A 45 -17.59 38.54 -29.37
CA ASN A 45 -18.22 37.68 -30.37
C ASN A 45 -17.21 37.20 -31.45
N PRO A 46 -16.79 35.92 -31.41
CA PRO A 46 -15.86 35.35 -32.39
C PRO A 46 -16.34 35.41 -33.85
N ASP A 47 -17.64 35.30 -34.11
CA ASP A 47 -18.17 35.39 -35.48
C ASP A 47 -18.03 36.82 -36.05
N SER A 48 -18.21 37.84 -35.21
CA SER A 48 -18.01 39.24 -35.62
C SER A 48 -16.55 39.54 -35.95
N ALA A 49 -15.62 39.00 -35.15
CA ALA A 49 -14.18 39.11 -35.41
C ALA A 49 -13.79 38.44 -36.73
N LEU A 50 -14.34 37.25 -37.04
CA LEU A 50 -14.08 36.56 -38.30
C LEU A 50 -14.55 37.36 -39.51
N VAL A 51 -15.71 38.01 -39.45
CA VAL A 51 -16.21 38.87 -40.54
C VAL A 51 -15.26 40.04 -40.80
N LEU A 52 -14.79 40.71 -39.74
CA LEU A 52 -13.82 41.79 -39.87
C LEU A 52 -12.49 41.30 -40.44
N ALA A 53 -12.01 40.15 -39.95
CA ALA A 53 -10.76 39.56 -40.42
C ALA A 53 -10.82 39.18 -41.91
N GLN A 54 -11.91 38.56 -42.35
CA GLN A 54 -12.11 38.20 -43.76
C GLN A 54 -12.14 39.44 -44.68
N LYS A 55 -12.73 40.55 -44.24
CA LYS A 55 -12.72 41.82 -44.97
C LYS A 55 -11.32 42.43 -45.08
N LEU A 56 -10.51 42.32 -44.02
CA LEU A 56 -9.16 42.88 -43.99
C LEU A 56 -8.16 42.08 -44.83
N LEU A 57 -8.35 40.75 -44.90
CA LEU A 57 -7.37 39.81 -45.46
C LEU A 57 -6.87 40.13 -46.89
N PRO A 58 -7.73 40.52 -47.87
CA PRO A 58 -7.27 40.83 -49.23
C PRO A 58 -6.28 41.99 -49.28
N SER A 59 -6.42 42.97 -48.39
CA SER A 59 -5.54 44.16 -48.33
C SER A 59 -4.12 43.85 -47.82
N LEU A 60 -3.90 42.66 -47.26
CA LEU A 60 -2.65 42.26 -46.62
C LEU A 60 -1.77 41.36 -47.51
N LYS A 61 -2.04 41.30 -48.83
CA LYS A 61 -1.29 40.42 -49.75
C LYS A 61 0.23 40.58 -49.67
N ASN A 62 0.69 41.82 -49.49
CA ASN A 62 2.12 42.20 -49.44
C ASN A 62 2.61 42.48 -48.01
N ASP A 63 1.84 42.15 -46.98
CA ASP A 63 2.21 42.32 -45.57
C ASP A 63 2.16 40.96 -44.85
N PRO A 64 3.18 40.10 -45.03
CA PRO A 64 3.20 38.75 -44.47
C PRO A 64 3.11 38.75 -42.93
N ARG A 65 3.62 39.79 -42.27
CA ARG A 65 3.61 39.90 -40.80
C ARG A 65 2.19 40.12 -40.27
N THR A 66 1.48 41.14 -40.77
CA THR A 66 0.10 41.42 -40.35
C THR A 66 -0.82 40.30 -40.80
N ARG A 67 -0.59 39.73 -41.98
CA ARG A 67 -1.34 38.57 -42.48
C ARG A 67 -1.18 37.34 -41.59
N SER A 68 0.03 37.04 -41.12
CA SER A 68 0.28 35.93 -40.19
C SER A 68 -0.46 36.14 -38.87
N ASN A 69 -0.36 37.33 -38.26
CA ASN A 69 -1.14 37.65 -37.05
C ASN A 69 -2.64 37.50 -37.29
N LEU A 70 -3.16 38.01 -38.41
CA LEU A 70 -4.58 37.89 -38.73
C LEU A 70 -5.03 36.42 -38.85
N TYR A 71 -4.22 35.56 -39.46
CA TYR A 71 -4.51 34.12 -39.53
C TYR A 71 -4.44 33.44 -38.16
N ILE A 72 -3.54 33.87 -37.27
CA ILE A 72 -3.53 33.43 -35.87
C ILE A 72 -4.89 33.74 -35.26
N GLU A 73 -5.31 35.02 -35.25
CA GLU A 73 -6.60 35.51 -34.69
C GLU A 73 -7.79 34.71 -35.26
N MET A 74 -7.85 34.53 -36.57
CA MET A 74 -8.89 33.72 -37.22
C MET A 74 -8.89 32.27 -36.73
N ALA A 75 -7.71 31.65 -36.58
CA ALA A 75 -7.62 30.28 -36.06
C ALA A 75 -8.09 30.18 -34.59
N GLN A 76 -7.93 31.25 -33.80
CA GLN A 76 -8.40 31.34 -32.43
C GLN A 76 -9.93 31.39 -32.40
N CYS A 77 -10.52 32.31 -33.15
CA CYS A 77 -11.96 32.41 -33.33
C CYS A 77 -12.58 31.08 -33.79
N TYR A 78 -12.00 30.44 -34.81
CA TYR A 78 -12.49 29.15 -35.28
C TYR A 78 -12.36 28.04 -34.23
N THR A 79 -11.31 28.07 -33.40
CA THR A 79 -11.17 27.12 -32.30
C THR A 79 -12.24 27.33 -31.23
N LEU A 80 -12.53 28.58 -30.86
CA LEU A 80 -13.61 28.94 -29.93
C LEU A 80 -14.98 28.51 -30.44
N LEU A 81 -15.20 28.59 -31.76
CA LEU A 81 -16.42 28.14 -32.43
C LEU A 81 -16.47 26.62 -32.68
N GLY A 82 -15.45 25.86 -32.25
CA GLY A 82 -15.36 24.41 -32.50
C GLY A 82 -15.12 24.00 -33.96
N LYS A 83 -14.82 24.96 -34.84
CA LYS A 83 -14.58 24.79 -36.28
C LYS A 83 -13.14 24.33 -36.54
N LYS A 84 -12.86 23.06 -36.20
CA LYS A 84 -11.49 22.48 -36.14
C LYS A 84 -10.72 22.55 -37.46
N GLU A 85 -11.35 22.24 -38.59
CA GLU A 85 -10.69 22.25 -39.90
C GLU A 85 -10.25 23.66 -40.30
N GLN A 86 -11.13 24.65 -40.09
CA GLN A 86 -10.82 26.05 -40.35
C GLN A 86 -9.73 26.55 -39.40
N ALA A 87 -9.78 26.18 -38.12
CA ALA A 87 -8.73 26.52 -37.17
C ALA A 87 -7.36 25.96 -37.58
N PHE A 88 -7.31 24.68 -37.99
CA PHE A 88 -6.10 24.03 -38.47
C PHE A 88 -5.57 24.69 -39.75
N SER A 89 -6.44 24.92 -40.73
CA SER A 89 -6.08 25.55 -42.01
C SER A 89 -5.53 26.97 -41.82
N ASN A 90 -6.16 27.79 -40.98
CA ASN A 90 -5.66 29.15 -40.71
C ASN A 90 -4.35 29.12 -39.92
N THR A 91 -4.15 28.14 -39.04
CA THR A 91 -2.87 27.97 -38.33
C THR A 91 -1.71 27.64 -39.28
N LEU A 92 -1.94 26.80 -40.30
CA LEU A 92 -0.94 26.55 -41.34
C LEU A 92 -0.59 27.83 -42.10
N LYS A 93 -1.62 28.57 -42.56
CA LYS A 93 -1.43 29.85 -43.26
C LYS A 93 -0.70 30.89 -42.40
N ALA A 94 -0.96 30.90 -41.08
CA ALA A 94 -0.25 31.75 -40.14
C ALA A 94 1.25 31.43 -40.11
N LYS A 95 1.61 30.14 -40.01
CA LYS A 95 3.02 29.70 -40.02
C LYS A 95 3.70 30.01 -41.35
N GLU A 96 3.06 29.69 -42.48
CA GLU A 96 3.56 30.02 -43.83
C GLU A 96 3.85 31.52 -43.96
N ALA A 97 2.92 32.37 -43.54
CA ALA A 97 3.12 33.81 -43.57
C ALA A 97 4.21 34.29 -42.59
N ALA A 98 4.35 33.67 -41.41
CA ALA A 98 5.41 34.00 -40.45
C ALA A 98 6.81 33.66 -40.97
N LEU A 99 6.95 32.55 -41.72
CA LEU A 99 8.22 32.13 -42.33
C LEU A 99 8.75 33.13 -43.36
N LEU A 100 7.87 33.93 -43.98
CA LEU A 100 8.24 35.00 -44.90
C LEU A 100 8.73 36.28 -44.18
N THR A 101 8.82 36.27 -42.86
CA THR A 101 9.25 37.43 -42.05
C THR A 101 10.60 37.17 -41.37
N ASN A 102 11.29 38.23 -40.99
CA ASN A 102 12.47 38.16 -40.10
C ASN A 102 12.08 38.23 -38.61
N ASN A 103 10.84 37.85 -38.26
CA ASN A 103 10.32 37.95 -36.91
C ASN A 103 10.30 36.57 -36.23
N GLU A 104 11.36 36.26 -35.47
CA GLU A 104 11.52 34.97 -34.77
C GLU A 104 10.45 34.75 -33.68
N GLU A 105 9.96 35.80 -33.05
CA GLU A 105 8.83 35.73 -32.11
C GLU A 105 7.54 35.24 -32.78
N LEU A 106 7.22 35.79 -33.95
CA LEU A 106 6.05 35.41 -34.72
C LEU A 106 6.16 33.99 -35.28
N LYS A 107 7.36 33.59 -35.73
CA LYS A 107 7.65 32.20 -36.11
C LYS A 107 7.42 31.26 -34.92
N ALA A 108 7.98 31.57 -33.75
CA ALA A 108 7.78 30.78 -32.54
C ALA A 108 6.29 30.66 -32.15
N ARG A 109 5.56 31.78 -32.14
CA ARG A 109 4.12 31.81 -31.78
C ARG A 109 3.26 31.01 -32.77
N SER A 110 3.49 31.17 -34.07
CA SER A 110 2.74 30.42 -35.09
C SER A 110 3.00 28.91 -35.02
N THR A 111 4.25 28.51 -34.77
CA THR A 111 4.64 27.12 -34.53
C THR A 111 4.05 26.56 -33.24
N LEU A 112 4.00 27.34 -32.16
CA LEU A 112 3.36 26.96 -30.90
C LEU A 112 1.85 26.69 -31.09
N LEU A 113 1.17 27.51 -31.90
CA LEU A 113 -0.23 27.29 -32.26
C LEU A 113 -0.40 26.04 -33.12
N LEU A 114 0.50 25.79 -34.08
CA LEU A 114 0.45 24.59 -34.90
C LEU A 114 0.70 23.31 -34.09
N ALA A 115 1.63 23.36 -33.13
CA ALA A 115 1.85 22.26 -32.18
C ALA A 115 0.57 21.93 -31.40
N TYR A 116 -0.12 22.96 -30.90
CA TYR A 116 -1.41 22.82 -30.24
C TYR A 116 -2.44 22.13 -31.16
N GLN A 117 -2.61 22.63 -32.38
CA GLN A 117 -3.57 22.08 -33.34
C GLN A 117 -3.27 20.61 -33.69
N TYR A 118 -2.00 20.23 -33.86
CA TYR A 118 -1.63 18.83 -34.02
C TYR A 118 -1.95 17.98 -32.79
N GLY A 119 -1.72 18.50 -31.58
CA GLY A 119 -2.10 17.83 -30.33
C GLY A 119 -3.61 17.60 -30.21
N GLU A 120 -4.41 18.61 -30.55
CA GLU A 120 -5.86 18.53 -30.59
C GLU A 120 -6.39 17.52 -31.62
N ASN A 121 -5.66 17.34 -32.72
CA ASN A 121 -5.94 16.29 -33.70
C ASN A 121 -5.26 14.95 -33.39
N ASN A 122 -4.64 14.80 -32.21
CA ASN A 122 -3.95 13.59 -31.73
C ASN A 122 -2.77 13.14 -32.61
N ILE A 123 -2.16 14.07 -33.35
CA ILE A 123 -0.98 13.84 -34.19
C ILE A 123 0.27 14.23 -33.40
N LEU A 124 0.51 13.53 -32.28
CA LEU A 124 1.50 13.93 -31.27
C LEU A 124 2.93 13.97 -31.79
N THR A 125 3.27 13.11 -32.74
CA THR A 125 4.61 13.10 -33.37
C THR A 125 4.88 14.42 -34.10
N LYS A 126 3.90 14.93 -34.86
CA LYS A 126 4.02 16.23 -35.54
C LYS A 126 3.99 17.36 -34.51
N ALA A 127 3.10 17.30 -33.52
CA ALA A 127 3.03 18.30 -32.45
C ALA A 127 4.39 18.49 -31.73
N LYS A 128 5.06 17.38 -31.35
CA LYS A 128 6.38 17.41 -30.72
C LYS A 128 7.48 17.91 -31.65
N LYS A 129 7.37 17.67 -32.97
CA LYS A 129 8.29 18.22 -33.98
C LYS A 129 8.17 19.74 -34.05
N GLU A 130 6.94 20.26 -34.08
CA GLU A 130 6.67 21.70 -34.03
C GLU A 130 7.24 22.34 -32.76
N ILE A 131 7.07 21.71 -31.59
CA ILE A 131 7.69 22.22 -30.35
C ILE A 131 9.21 22.35 -30.49
N LYS A 132 9.89 21.35 -31.06
CA LYS A 132 11.35 21.41 -31.25
C LYS A 132 11.76 22.56 -32.19
N GLU A 133 11.03 22.75 -33.28
CA GLU A 133 11.25 23.84 -34.23
C GLU A 133 11.02 25.21 -33.59
N GLY A 134 9.92 25.36 -32.84
CA GLY A 134 9.59 26.60 -32.14
C GLY A 134 10.62 27.01 -31.08
N LEU A 135 11.24 26.03 -30.41
CA LEU A 135 12.36 26.28 -29.48
C LEU A 135 13.64 26.75 -30.18
N ILE A 136 13.83 26.48 -31.48
CA ILE A 136 14.95 27.03 -32.27
C ILE A 136 14.70 28.51 -32.55
N TYR A 137 13.48 28.88 -32.94
CA TYR A 137 13.10 30.29 -33.12
C TYR A 137 13.22 31.08 -31.82
N LEU A 138 12.81 30.51 -30.70
CA LEU A 138 12.98 31.11 -29.38
C LEU A 138 14.45 31.44 -29.05
N LYS A 139 15.38 30.53 -29.36
CA LYS A 139 16.82 30.75 -29.15
C LYS A 139 17.40 31.83 -30.06
N SER A 140 16.78 32.02 -31.22
CA SER A 140 17.21 32.97 -32.25
C SER A 140 16.58 34.37 -32.07
N MET A 141 15.76 34.57 -31.04
CA MET A 141 15.13 35.86 -30.77
C MET A 141 16.18 36.93 -30.40
N PRO A 142 16.01 38.18 -30.87
CA PRO A 142 16.88 39.30 -30.54
C PRO A 142 17.11 39.47 -29.03
N GLU A 143 18.32 39.87 -28.61
CA GLU A 143 18.68 40.00 -27.20
C GLU A 143 17.78 40.99 -26.44
N ASP A 144 17.40 42.10 -27.10
CA ASP A 144 16.52 43.16 -26.61
C ASP A 144 15.04 42.74 -26.44
N THR A 145 14.66 41.54 -26.89
CA THR A 145 13.32 41.00 -26.66
C THR A 145 13.06 40.89 -25.15
N LYS A 146 11.96 41.50 -24.68
CA LYS A 146 11.53 41.51 -23.27
C LYS A 146 11.61 40.12 -22.65
N LEU A 147 12.24 40.04 -21.47
CA LEU A 147 12.46 38.76 -20.78
C LEU A 147 11.14 38.03 -20.48
N SER A 148 10.07 38.76 -20.12
CA SER A 148 8.75 38.15 -19.90
C SER A 148 8.24 37.42 -21.13
N THR A 149 8.41 37.99 -22.34
CA THR A 149 8.05 37.36 -23.62
C THR A 149 8.77 36.03 -23.83
N LYS A 150 10.10 36.04 -23.71
CA LYS A 150 10.93 34.84 -23.87
C LYS A 150 10.51 33.77 -22.86
N SER A 151 10.33 34.17 -21.59
CA SER A 151 9.92 33.28 -20.52
C SER A 151 8.53 32.66 -20.74
N THR A 152 7.54 33.44 -21.17
CA THR A 152 6.18 32.94 -21.41
C THR A 152 6.11 32.00 -22.61
N ILE A 153 6.77 32.33 -23.72
CA ILE A 153 6.82 31.46 -24.91
C ILE A 153 7.55 30.15 -24.57
N GLN A 154 8.67 30.21 -23.85
CA GLN A 154 9.39 29.01 -23.41
C GLN A 154 8.53 28.13 -22.49
N SER A 155 7.87 28.75 -21.51
CA SER A 155 6.93 28.07 -20.62
C SER A 155 5.81 27.39 -21.41
N ALA A 156 5.23 28.06 -22.40
CA ALA A 156 4.16 27.52 -23.23
C ALA A 156 4.57 26.25 -23.99
N PHE A 157 5.76 26.24 -24.62
CA PHE A 157 6.28 25.06 -25.30
C PHE A 157 6.47 23.88 -24.34
N LEU A 158 7.08 24.13 -23.17
CA LEU A 158 7.32 23.10 -22.17
C LEU A 158 6.03 22.55 -21.59
N TRP A 159 5.07 23.44 -21.31
CA TRP A 159 3.76 23.07 -20.83
C TRP A 159 2.99 22.23 -21.86
N GLN A 160 2.92 22.63 -23.14
CA GLN A 160 2.28 21.81 -24.18
C GLN A 160 2.93 20.43 -24.29
N TYR A 161 4.26 20.36 -24.19
CA TYR A 161 4.96 19.09 -24.17
C TYR A 161 4.53 18.21 -22.99
N GLY A 162 4.34 18.81 -21.80
CA GLY A 162 3.77 18.16 -20.62
C GLY A 162 2.33 17.67 -20.84
N VAL A 163 1.49 18.43 -21.54
CA VAL A 163 0.15 18.00 -21.96
C VAL A 163 0.23 16.79 -22.90
N PHE A 164 1.14 16.79 -23.87
CA PHE A 164 1.31 15.65 -24.79
C PHE A 164 1.81 14.40 -24.06
N MET A 165 2.71 14.55 -23.08
CA MET A 165 3.13 13.43 -22.23
C MET A 165 1.96 12.86 -21.42
N ARG A 166 1.09 13.72 -20.87
CA ARG A 166 -0.14 13.28 -20.21
C ARG A 166 -1.08 12.55 -21.16
N GLN A 167 -1.22 13.02 -22.40
CA GLN A 167 -2.02 12.35 -23.42
C GLN A 167 -1.46 10.96 -23.76
N GLU A 168 -0.14 10.76 -23.72
CA GLU A 168 0.50 9.45 -23.82
C GLU A 168 0.43 8.61 -22.54
N SER A 169 -0.31 9.05 -21.51
CA SER A 169 -0.38 8.43 -20.17
C SER A 169 0.95 8.38 -19.43
N LYS A 170 1.94 9.19 -19.82
CA LYS A 170 3.24 9.34 -19.16
C LYS A 170 3.16 10.43 -18.09
N LEU A 171 2.51 10.12 -16.98
CA LEU A 171 2.20 11.09 -15.93
C LEU A 171 3.45 11.66 -15.25
N ASP A 172 4.51 10.88 -15.05
CA ASP A 172 5.78 11.38 -14.51
C ASP A 172 6.45 12.40 -15.43
N SER A 173 6.50 12.07 -16.73
CA SER A 173 7.01 13.01 -17.73
C SER A 173 6.14 14.27 -17.79
N SER A 174 4.82 14.13 -17.73
CA SER A 174 3.90 15.27 -17.69
C SER A 174 4.21 16.22 -16.53
N VAL A 175 4.29 15.69 -15.30
CA VAL A 175 4.62 16.46 -14.10
C VAL A 175 5.99 17.12 -14.23
N PHE A 176 7.00 16.38 -14.72
CA PHE A 176 8.34 16.92 -14.96
C PHE A 176 8.33 18.13 -15.90
N TYR A 177 7.62 18.04 -17.03
CA TYR A 177 7.56 19.13 -18.01
C TYR A 177 6.74 20.33 -17.51
N PHE A 178 5.69 20.11 -16.72
CA PHE A 178 4.97 21.22 -16.10
C PHE A 178 5.83 21.95 -15.05
N HIS A 179 6.62 21.24 -14.25
CA HIS A 179 7.64 21.86 -13.39
C HIS A 179 8.69 22.61 -14.19
N LYS A 180 9.16 22.02 -15.29
CA LYS A 180 10.12 22.66 -16.18
C LYS A 180 9.56 23.94 -16.80
N ALA A 181 8.24 23.99 -17.08
CA ALA A 181 7.56 25.19 -17.57
C ALA A 181 7.54 26.34 -16.55
N LEU A 182 7.65 26.05 -15.24
CA LEU A 182 7.73 27.09 -14.20
C LEU A 182 9.10 27.79 -14.15
N LEU A 183 10.17 27.15 -14.64
CA LEU A 183 11.55 27.66 -14.53
C LEU A 183 11.81 28.94 -15.34
N PRO A 184 11.34 29.09 -16.59
CA PRO A 184 11.47 30.36 -17.31
C PRO A 184 10.65 31.47 -16.65
N LEU A 185 9.47 31.15 -16.11
CA LEU A 185 8.57 32.13 -15.49
C LEU A 185 9.19 32.76 -14.23
N SER A 186 9.98 32.00 -13.47
CA SER A 186 10.62 32.51 -12.24
C SER A 186 11.68 33.58 -12.48
N LYS A 187 12.18 33.67 -13.73
CA LYS A 187 13.14 34.68 -14.16
C LYS A 187 12.48 36.00 -14.57
N ALA A 188 11.19 35.98 -14.87
CA ALA A 188 10.44 37.15 -15.29
C ALA A 188 9.72 37.82 -14.11
N SER A 189 9.34 39.08 -14.27
CA SER A 189 8.62 39.81 -13.21
C SER A 189 7.28 39.14 -12.91
N LYS A 190 7.03 38.86 -11.61
CA LYS A 190 5.72 38.39 -11.13
C LYS A 190 4.63 39.46 -11.23
N SER A 191 5.00 40.73 -11.43
CA SER A 191 4.04 41.80 -11.73
C SER A 191 3.49 41.70 -13.16
N ASP A 192 4.15 40.98 -14.06
CA ASP A 192 3.67 40.74 -15.42
C ASP A 192 2.48 39.76 -15.39
N GLU A 193 1.37 40.21 -15.96
CA GLU A 193 0.10 39.48 -15.96
C GLU A 193 0.20 38.14 -16.70
N TRP A 194 1.00 38.06 -17.77
CA TRP A 194 1.15 36.85 -18.56
C TRP A 194 1.95 35.79 -17.82
N VAL A 195 2.98 36.23 -17.11
CA VAL A 195 3.76 35.36 -16.23
C VAL A 195 2.84 34.72 -15.19
N ARG A 196 1.95 35.51 -14.55
CA ARG A 196 0.93 34.99 -13.63
C ARG A 196 -0.01 34.00 -14.31
N MET A 197 -0.49 34.31 -15.52
CA MET A 197 -1.38 33.41 -16.25
C MET A 197 -0.72 32.05 -16.54
N TYR A 198 0.52 32.03 -17.02
CA TYR A 198 1.24 30.77 -17.27
C TYR A 198 1.58 30.00 -15.99
N TYR A 199 1.84 30.70 -14.87
CA TYR A 199 1.93 30.06 -13.56
C TYR A 199 0.63 29.33 -13.21
N ASN A 200 -0.52 29.99 -13.38
CA ASN A 200 -1.81 29.38 -13.09
C ASN A 200 -2.07 28.16 -13.99
N ILE A 201 -1.81 28.27 -15.29
CA ILE A 201 -1.98 27.16 -16.24
C ILE A 201 -1.12 25.96 -15.80
N ALA A 202 0.17 26.18 -15.55
CA ALA A 202 1.07 25.12 -15.13
C ALA A 202 0.66 24.49 -13.79
N TYR A 203 0.23 25.28 -12.80
CA TYR A 203 -0.26 24.76 -11.52
C TYR A 203 -1.57 23.99 -11.67
N THR A 204 -2.51 24.46 -12.46
CA THR A 204 -3.77 23.75 -12.74
C THR A 204 -3.48 22.38 -13.35
N ASP A 205 -2.55 22.32 -14.30
CA ASP A 205 -2.19 21.07 -14.95
C ASP A 205 -1.33 20.14 -14.09
N LEU A 206 -0.48 20.68 -13.21
CA LEU A 206 0.17 19.92 -12.15
C LEU A 206 -0.86 19.28 -11.23
N ALA A 207 -1.85 20.05 -10.76
CA ALA A 207 -2.90 19.54 -9.90
C ALA A 207 -3.63 18.36 -10.54
N THR A 208 -4.07 18.53 -11.79
CA THR A 208 -4.68 17.48 -12.61
C THR A 208 -3.79 16.23 -12.71
N SER A 209 -2.51 16.39 -13.04
CA SER A 209 -1.59 15.26 -13.18
C SER A 209 -1.33 14.54 -11.86
N TYR A 210 -1.20 15.27 -10.75
CA TYR A 210 -1.03 14.67 -9.43
C TYR A 210 -2.29 13.95 -8.95
N PHE A 211 -3.48 14.48 -9.25
CA PHE A 211 -4.74 13.78 -9.01
C PHE A 211 -4.76 12.44 -9.76
N GLN A 212 -4.43 12.43 -11.05
CA GLN A 212 -4.33 11.21 -11.85
C GLN A 212 -3.28 10.22 -11.35
N LYS A 213 -2.21 10.73 -10.73
CA LYS A 213 -1.18 9.91 -10.06
C LYS A 213 -1.60 9.41 -8.67
N LYS A 214 -2.85 9.63 -8.25
CA LYS A 214 -3.37 9.30 -6.91
C LYS A 214 -2.59 9.98 -5.77
N ASN A 215 -2.12 11.22 -6.01
CA ASN A 215 -1.47 12.05 -5.01
C ASN A 215 -2.35 13.27 -4.70
N PRO A 216 -3.39 13.11 -3.86
CA PRO A 216 -4.38 14.16 -3.57
C PRO A 216 -3.76 15.37 -2.86
N ASP A 217 -2.72 15.17 -2.04
CA ASP A 217 -2.07 16.25 -1.30
C ASP A 217 -1.35 17.24 -2.24
N SER A 218 -0.61 16.70 -3.21
CA SER A 218 0.02 17.51 -4.25
C SER A 218 -1.04 18.17 -5.14
N SER A 219 -2.11 17.43 -5.48
CA SER A 219 -3.22 17.98 -6.25
C SER A 219 -3.88 19.18 -5.57
N GLU A 220 -4.15 19.07 -4.26
CA GLU A 220 -4.70 20.14 -3.45
C GLU A 220 -3.76 21.35 -3.45
N TYR A 221 -2.48 21.12 -3.14
CA TYR A 221 -1.47 22.17 -3.07
C TYR A 221 -1.43 23.01 -4.36
N TYR A 222 -1.35 22.36 -5.53
CA TYR A 222 -1.29 23.07 -6.80
C TYR A 222 -2.63 23.70 -7.19
N SER A 223 -3.77 23.09 -6.82
CA SER A 223 -5.09 23.70 -7.03
C SER A 223 -5.23 25.01 -6.24
N LEU A 224 -4.78 25.02 -4.98
CA LEU A 224 -4.78 26.21 -4.13
C LEU A 224 -3.83 27.29 -4.66
N LYS A 225 -2.64 26.91 -5.14
CA LYS A 225 -1.70 27.85 -5.79
C LYS A 225 -2.28 28.49 -7.05
N ALA A 226 -2.97 27.70 -7.87
CA ALA A 226 -3.68 28.21 -9.04
C ALA A 226 -4.77 29.22 -8.64
N ILE A 227 -5.60 28.89 -7.63
CA ILE A 227 -6.64 29.79 -7.11
C ILE A 227 -6.05 31.09 -6.54
N GLU A 228 -4.93 31.02 -5.82
CA GLU A 228 -4.22 32.18 -5.26
C GLU A 228 -3.80 33.17 -6.35
N ILE A 229 -3.23 32.67 -7.44
CA ILE A 229 -2.81 33.49 -8.58
C ILE A 229 -4.01 34.08 -9.32
N ALA A 230 -5.10 33.33 -9.44
CA ALA A 230 -6.31 33.81 -10.09
C ALA A 230 -6.94 35.01 -9.35
N LYS A 231 -6.81 35.07 -8.01
CA LYS A 231 -7.30 36.21 -7.22
C LYS A 231 -6.55 37.51 -7.51
N THR A 232 -5.28 37.43 -7.91
CA THR A 232 -4.40 38.58 -8.16
C THR A 232 -4.24 38.91 -9.64
N THR A 233 -5.00 38.23 -10.52
CA THR A 233 -4.97 38.45 -11.97
C THR A 233 -6.25 39.18 -12.41
N PRO A 234 -6.16 40.44 -12.90
CA PRO A 234 -7.34 41.23 -13.27
C PRO A 234 -8.11 40.67 -14.47
N LEU A 235 -7.39 40.10 -15.45
CA LEU A 235 -7.96 39.57 -16.68
C LEU A 235 -8.44 38.12 -16.50
N ASN A 236 -9.66 37.80 -16.97
CA ASN A 236 -10.17 36.43 -17.10
C ASN A 236 -10.11 35.58 -15.81
N LYS A 237 -10.15 36.24 -14.65
CA LYS A 237 -10.21 35.63 -13.30
C LYS A 237 -11.17 34.45 -13.24
N ASP A 238 -12.34 34.63 -13.85
CA ASP A 238 -13.38 33.63 -13.91
C ASP A 238 -12.91 32.38 -14.66
N GLU A 239 -12.39 32.53 -15.86
CA GLU A 239 -11.87 31.44 -16.69
C GLU A 239 -10.77 30.63 -15.97
N ILE A 240 -9.88 31.36 -15.30
CA ILE A 240 -8.70 30.84 -14.60
C ILE A 240 -9.10 30.08 -13.30
N LEU A 241 -10.22 30.45 -12.67
CA LEU A 241 -10.68 29.83 -11.41
C LEU A 241 -11.39 28.49 -11.60
N LYS A 242 -12.08 28.28 -12.73
CA LYS A 242 -13.00 27.14 -12.92
C LYS A 242 -12.30 25.80 -12.76
N ASN A 243 -11.21 25.58 -13.50
CA ASN A 243 -10.50 24.30 -13.53
C ASN A 243 -9.82 23.99 -12.20
N ALA A 244 -9.19 25.00 -11.59
CA ALA A 244 -8.55 24.83 -10.28
C ALA A 244 -9.58 24.48 -9.18
N LYS A 245 -10.78 25.08 -9.22
CA LYS A 245 -11.87 24.75 -8.30
C LYS A 245 -12.45 23.35 -8.54
N LEU A 246 -12.60 22.94 -9.80
CA LEU A 246 -13.07 21.59 -10.12
C LEU A 246 -12.07 20.52 -9.65
N ASN A 247 -10.77 20.74 -9.87
CA ASN A 247 -9.71 19.87 -9.35
C ASN A 247 -9.71 19.81 -7.82
N LEU A 248 -9.86 20.96 -7.15
CA LEU A 248 -9.94 21.01 -5.70
C LEU A 248 -11.18 20.26 -5.16
N ALA A 249 -12.32 20.41 -5.82
CA ALA A 249 -13.54 19.67 -5.47
C ALA A 249 -13.38 18.16 -5.62
N LEU A 250 -12.66 17.71 -6.66
CA LEU A 250 -12.31 16.30 -6.84
C LEU A 250 -11.49 15.75 -5.68
N VAL A 251 -10.49 16.52 -5.22
CA VAL A 251 -9.70 16.14 -4.04
C VAL A 251 -10.57 16.05 -2.78
N TYR A 252 -11.45 17.02 -2.56
CA TYR A 252 -12.37 16.99 -1.41
C TYR A 252 -13.35 15.82 -1.48
N HIS A 253 -13.85 15.50 -2.67
CA HIS A 253 -14.68 14.33 -2.89
C HIS A 253 -13.94 13.04 -2.52
N GLN A 254 -12.71 12.86 -3.00
CA GLN A 254 -11.88 11.68 -2.70
C GLN A 254 -11.64 11.53 -1.20
N ARG A 255 -11.44 12.64 -0.47
CA ARG A 255 -11.29 12.65 0.99
C ARG A 255 -12.60 12.58 1.76
N LYS A 256 -13.73 12.31 1.09
CA LYS A 256 -15.09 12.24 1.68
C LYS A 256 -15.52 13.54 2.36
N GLN A 257 -14.88 14.66 2.02
CA GLN A 257 -15.24 16.00 2.48
C GLN A 257 -16.35 16.56 1.57
N TYR A 258 -17.46 15.81 1.46
CA TYR A 258 -18.49 16.04 0.46
C TYR A 258 -19.11 17.45 0.54
N GLN A 259 -19.30 17.98 1.75
CA GLN A 259 -19.79 19.35 1.91
C GLN A 259 -18.80 20.40 1.37
N ARG A 260 -17.50 20.25 1.66
CA ARG A 260 -16.47 21.15 1.11
C ARG A 260 -16.37 21.03 -0.41
N ALA A 261 -16.54 19.83 -0.96
CA ALA A 261 -16.62 19.61 -2.39
C ALA A 261 -17.83 20.36 -2.99
N ILE A 262 -19.02 20.23 -2.40
CA ILE A 262 -20.24 20.94 -2.82
C ILE A 262 -20.03 22.46 -2.80
N ASP A 263 -19.50 23.01 -1.71
CA ASP A 263 -19.26 24.45 -1.57
C ASP A 263 -18.28 24.96 -2.64
N THR A 264 -17.22 24.19 -2.89
CA THR A 264 -16.23 24.49 -3.93
C THR A 264 -16.86 24.45 -5.32
N LEU A 265 -17.66 23.42 -5.62
CA LEU A 265 -18.37 23.26 -6.89
C LEU A 265 -19.40 24.38 -7.12
N LYS A 266 -20.21 24.75 -6.12
CA LYS A 266 -21.10 25.92 -6.22
C LYS A 266 -20.34 27.20 -6.50
N SER A 267 -19.16 27.35 -5.93
CA SER A 267 -18.32 28.51 -6.21
C SER A 267 -17.77 28.49 -7.65
N ALA A 268 -17.63 27.32 -8.28
CA ALA A 268 -17.26 27.17 -9.68
C ALA A 268 -18.47 27.40 -10.60
N GLU A 269 -19.66 26.95 -10.20
CA GLU A 269 -20.93 27.14 -10.92
C GLU A 269 -21.21 28.61 -11.25
N ARG A 270 -20.96 29.52 -10.29
CA ARG A 270 -21.13 30.98 -10.47
C ARG A 270 -20.26 31.58 -11.56
N VAL A 271 -19.21 30.87 -11.95
CA VAL A 271 -18.14 31.36 -12.80
C VAL A 271 -18.22 30.76 -14.21
N ILE A 272 -18.73 29.53 -14.33
CA ILE A 272 -18.92 28.81 -15.61
C ILE A 272 -20.09 29.42 -16.39
N LYS A 273 -19.82 29.93 -17.61
CA LYS A 273 -20.79 30.68 -18.41
C LYS A 273 -21.68 29.78 -19.28
N GLY A 274 -22.69 30.39 -19.90
CA GLY A 274 -23.73 29.78 -20.72
C GLY A 274 -23.25 28.70 -21.71
N ASN A 275 -22.20 29.00 -22.46
CA ASN A 275 -21.72 28.28 -23.65
C ASN A 275 -20.75 27.12 -23.36
N GLU A 276 -20.42 26.83 -22.10
CA GLU A 276 -19.42 25.80 -21.73
C GLU A 276 -20.06 24.45 -21.39
N ALA A 277 -20.80 23.86 -22.34
CA ALA A 277 -21.61 22.65 -22.09
C ALA A 277 -20.81 21.46 -21.50
N PRO A 278 -19.61 21.08 -22.00
CA PRO A 278 -18.85 19.97 -21.44
C PRO A 278 -18.43 20.20 -19.98
N LEU A 279 -18.05 21.43 -19.64
CA LEU A 279 -17.65 21.79 -18.28
C LEU A 279 -18.84 21.80 -17.33
N LYS A 280 -20.00 22.27 -17.79
CA LYS A 280 -21.26 22.18 -17.04
C LYS A 280 -21.66 20.74 -16.77
N ALA A 281 -21.57 19.86 -17.76
CA ALA A 281 -21.87 18.45 -17.56
C ALA A 281 -20.96 17.84 -16.49
N GLN A 282 -19.65 18.15 -16.53
CA GLN A 282 -18.71 17.71 -15.50
C GLN A 282 -19.08 18.25 -14.11
N LEU A 283 -19.30 19.56 -13.99
CA LEU A 283 -19.71 20.22 -12.76
C LEU A 283 -20.99 19.61 -12.16
N TYR A 284 -22.04 19.47 -12.97
CA TYR A 284 -23.33 18.94 -12.52
C TYR A 284 -23.24 17.48 -12.11
N SER A 285 -22.45 16.67 -12.82
CA SER A 285 -22.17 15.29 -12.40
C SER A 285 -21.49 15.25 -11.03
N TYR A 286 -20.51 16.13 -10.79
CA TYR A 286 -19.80 16.18 -9.51
C TYR A 286 -20.71 16.66 -8.39
N LEU A 287 -21.55 17.67 -8.63
CA LEU A 287 -22.54 18.14 -7.66
C LEU A 287 -23.53 17.01 -7.32
N ALA A 288 -24.07 16.31 -8.33
CA ALA A 288 -24.97 15.19 -8.12
C ALA A 288 -24.33 14.10 -7.25
N GLN A 289 -23.11 13.66 -7.57
CA GLN A 289 -22.41 12.62 -6.80
C GLN A 289 -22.17 13.03 -5.34
N ASN A 290 -21.76 14.27 -5.08
CA ASN A 290 -21.53 14.75 -3.71
C ASN A 290 -22.84 14.96 -2.94
N TYR A 291 -23.93 15.40 -3.59
CA TYR A 291 -25.24 15.48 -2.95
C TYR A 291 -25.82 14.11 -2.62
N LYS A 292 -25.59 13.12 -3.49
CA LYS A 292 -25.94 11.72 -3.21
C LYS A 292 -25.19 11.20 -1.98
N ALA A 293 -23.91 11.51 -1.87
CA ALA A 293 -23.08 11.10 -0.73
C ALA A 293 -23.42 11.81 0.59
N THR A 294 -24.22 12.87 0.56
CA THR A 294 -24.72 13.60 1.75
C THR A 294 -26.20 13.36 2.01
N ASP A 295 -26.79 12.33 1.36
CA ASP A 295 -28.22 11.98 1.42
C ASP A 295 -29.19 13.12 1.05
N ASN A 296 -28.71 14.15 0.36
CA ASN A 296 -29.52 15.25 -0.13
C ASN A 296 -30.18 14.88 -1.47
N LEU A 297 -31.18 14.00 -1.42
CA LEU A 297 -31.84 13.45 -2.60
C LEU A 297 -32.45 14.52 -3.52
N LYS A 298 -33.01 15.59 -2.95
CA LYS A 298 -33.60 16.71 -3.71
C LYS A 298 -32.56 17.38 -4.61
N ASN A 299 -31.39 17.73 -4.06
CA ASN A 299 -30.34 18.36 -4.86
C ASN A 299 -29.63 17.34 -5.77
N TYR A 300 -29.50 16.09 -5.34
CA TYR A 300 -29.00 15.02 -6.21
C TYR A 300 -29.83 14.91 -7.49
N GLN A 301 -31.17 14.79 -7.37
CA GLN A 301 -32.09 14.73 -8.52
C GLN A 301 -31.92 15.96 -9.41
N LYS A 302 -32.01 17.17 -8.82
CA LYS A 302 -31.83 18.43 -9.56
C LYS A 302 -30.56 18.45 -10.41
N TYR A 303 -29.41 18.15 -9.81
CA TYR A 303 -28.12 18.22 -10.53
C TYR A 303 -27.92 17.04 -11.48
N ASN A 304 -28.52 15.88 -11.20
CA ASN A 304 -28.52 14.75 -12.11
C ASN A 304 -29.32 15.05 -13.38
N ASP A 305 -30.49 15.67 -13.26
CA ASP A 305 -31.33 16.07 -14.40
C ASP A 305 -30.63 17.13 -15.26
N LEU A 306 -30.01 18.13 -14.62
CA LEU A 306 -29.17 19.12 -15.31
C LEU A 306 -27.98 18.46 -16.03
N TYR A 307 -27.33 17.48 -15.42
CA TYR A 307 -26.26 16.72 -16.06
C TYR A 307 -26.74 15.98 -17.30
N LEU A 308 -27.87 15.26 -17.22
CA LEU A 308 -28.43 14.51 -18.35
C LEU A 308 -28.82 15.45 -19.49
N ALA A 309 -29.51 16.55 -19.20
CA ALA A 309 -29.92 17.54 -20.19
C ALA A 309 -28.71 18.11 -20.97
N VAL A 310 -27.63 18.45 -20.26
CA VAL A 310 -26.42 18.97 -20.92
C VAL A 310 -25.68 17.87 -21.66
N LYS A 311 -25.56 16.66 -21.07
CA LYS A 311 -24.89 15.52 -21.70
C LYS A 311 -25.51 15.17 -23.04
N ASP A 312 -26.83 15.21 -23.16
CA ASP A 312 -27.51 14.83 -24.40
C ASP A 312 -27.23 15.81 -25.55
N SER A 313 -27.06 17.09 -25.24
CA SER A 313 -26.66 18.13 -26.21
C SER A 313 -25.21 18.05 -26.68
N LEU A 314 -24.36 17.23 -26.03
CA LEU A 314 -22.95 17.10 -26.41
C LEU A 314 -22.77 16.28 -27.69
N SER A 315 -21.82 16.70 -28.53
CA SER A 315 -21.36 15.92 -29.68
C SER A 315 -20.71 14.59 -29.25
N GLY A 316 -20.56 13.64 -30.18
CA GLY A 316 -19.99 12.32 -29.89
C GLY A 316 -18.58 12.36 -29.26
N GLU A 317 -17.72 13.26 -29.74
CA GLU A 317 -16.37 13.43 -29.16
C GLU A 317 -16.40 14.12 -27.78
N GLU A 318 -17.29 15.07 -27.56
CA GLU A 318 -17.46 15.70 -26.24
C GLU A 318 -17.99 14.70 -25.19
N LYS A 319 -18.95 13.84 -25.58
CA LYS A 319 -19.43 12.73 -24.74
C LYS A 319 -18.30 11.79 -24.36
N LYS A 320 -17.41 11.47 -25.31
CA LYS A 320 -16.25 10.60 -25.09
C LYS A 320 -15.24 11.20 -24.12
N VAL A 321 -14.98 12.51 -24.23
CA VAL A 321 -14.12 13.26 -23.29
C VAL A 321 -14.74 13.21 -21.89
N LEU A 322 -16.00 13.61 -21.76
CA LEU A 322 -16.73 13.66 -20.50
C LEU A 322 -16.76 12.29 -19.81
N ASN A 323 -17.17 11.23 -20.52
CA ASN A 323 -17.24 9.88 -19.96
C ASN A 323 -15.86 9.43 -19.45
N LYS A 324 -14.78 9.77 -20.15
CA LYS A 324 -13.43 9.40 -19.71
C LYS A 324 -12.97 10.20 -18.48
N THR A 325 -13.36 11.46 -18.36
CA THR A 325 -13.13 12.25 -17.14
C THR A 325 -13.93 11.69 -15.95
N LEU A 326 -15.16 11.24 -16.18
CA LEU A 326 -16.00 10.61 -15.15
C LEU A 326 -15.47 9.23 -14.72
N GLN A 327 -14.86 8.47 -15.63
CA GLN A 327 -14.22 7.20 -15.28
C GLN A 327 -13.13 7.33 -14.21
N ILE A 328 -12.49 8.50 -14.07
CA ILE A 328 -11.49 8.73 -13.01
C ILE A 328 -12.17 8.65 -11.63
N LEU A 329 -13.35 9.24 -11.47
CA LEU A 329 -14.15 9.17 -10.24
C LEU A 329 -14.70 7.77 -9.97
N GLU A 330 -15.18 7.07 -11.01
CA GLU A 330 -15.73 5.72 -10.87
C GLU A 330 -14.65 4.67 -10.57
N ASN A 331 -13.45 4.82 -11.12
CA ASN A 331 -12.35 3.88 -10.89
C ASN A 331 -11.77 4.03 -9.48
N ASP A 332 -11.75 5.22 -8.89
CA ASP A 332 -11.31 5.40 -7.50
C ASP A 332 -12.29 4.75 -6.51
N SER A 333 -13.58 4.97 -6.70
CA SER A 333 -14.63 4.33 -5.87
C SER A 333 -14.69 2.80 -6.03
N ARG A 334 -14.44 2.25 -7.22
CA ARG A 334 -14.32 0.78 -7.45
C ARG A 334 -13.04 0.18 -6.88
N ASN A 335 -11.91 0.88 -6.93
CA ASN A 335 -10.65 0.37 -6.42
C ASN A 335 -10.63 0.31 -4.88
N GLU A 336 -11.19 1.32 -4.20
CA GLU A 336 -11.38 1.28 -2.74
C GLU A 336 -12.25 0.08 -2.31
N SER A 337 -13.31 -0.19 -3.07
CA SER A 337 -14.20 -1.33 -2.80
C SER A 337 -13.47 -2.67 -2.94
N LYS A 338 -12.56 -2.79 -3.91
CA LYS A 338 -11.77 -4.01 -4.15
C LYS A 338 -10.66 -4.21 -3.12
N GLU A 339 -9.98 -3.14 -2.70
CA GLU A 339 -8.94 -3.23 -1.67
C GLU A 339 -9.54 -3.69 -0.33
N ASN A 340 -10.68 -3.12 0.07
CA ASN A 340 -11.39 -3.53 1.29
C ASN A 340 -11.86 -5.00 1.24
N GLU A 341 -12.38 -5.47 0.11
CA GLU A 341 -12.79 -6.87 -0.05
C GLU A 341 -11.60 -7.84 0.04
N SER A 342 -10.44 -7.42 -0.46
CA SER A 342 -9.21 -8.22 -0.46
C SER A 342 -8.61 -8.34 0.95
N SER A 343 -8.58 -7.25 1.71
CA SER A 343 -8.13 -7.25 3.11
C SER A 343 -8.99 -8.16 4.01
N LEU A 344 -10.31 -8.18 3.81
CA LEU A 344 -11.21 -9.06 4.57
C LEU A 344 -10.96 -10.55 4.29
N LYS A 345 -10.70 -10.92 3.02
CA LYS A 345 -10.37 -12.32 2.65
C LYS A 345 -9.07 -12.79 3.29
N ILE A 346 -8.05 -11.93 3.33
CA ILE A 346 -6.77 -12.23 3.99
C ILE A 346 -6.98 -12.45 5.50
N LEU A 347 -7.75 -11.58 6.16
CA LEU A 347 -8.05 -11.72 7.60
C LEU A 347 -8.78 -13.04 7.90
N LEU A 348 -9.77 -13.41 7.08
CA LEU A 348 -10.49 -14.69 7.21
C LEU A 348 -9.57 -15.90 7.06
N PHE A 349 -8.61 -15.85 6.12
CA PHE A 349 -7.63 -16.91 5.93
C PHE A 349 -6.70 -17.05 7.15
N ILE A 350 -6.25 -15.93 7.73
CA ILE A 350 -5.44 -15.93 8.95
C ILE A 350 -6.22 -16.53 10.12
N LEU A 351 -7.49 -16.13 10.31
CA LEU A 351 -8.35 -16.69 11.36
C LEU A 351 -8.56 -18.20 11.20
N LEU A 352 -8.77 -18.68 9.97
CA LEU A 352 -8.90 -20.10 9.69
C LEU A 352 -7.61 -20.87 10.00
N ALA A 353 -6.45 -20.33 9.61
CA ALA A 353 -5.16 -20.93 9.90
C ALA A 353 -4.91 -21.02 11.43
N CYS A 354 -5.25 -19.97 12.18
CA CYS A 354 -5.17 -19.97 13.64
C CYS A 354 -6.09 -21.01 14.27
N LEU A 355 -7.32 -21.17 13.75
CA LEU A 355 -8.26 -22.19 14.23
C LEU A 355 -7.73 -23.61 14.01
N VAL A 356 -7.20 -23.90 12.83
CA VAL A 356 -6.61 -25.21 12.50
C VAL A 356 -5.41 -25.52 13.40
N ALA A 357 -4.54 -24.52 13.64
CA ALA A 357 -3.42 -24.65 14.56
C ALA A 357 -3.88 -24.93 15.99
N PHE A 358 -4.93 -24.23 16.45
CA PHE A 358 -5.51 -24.43 17.78
C PHE A 358 -6.11 -25.82 17.96
N VAL A 359 -6.90 -26.30 16.99
CA VAL A 359 -7.48 -27.65 17.03
C VAL A 359 -6.38 -28.73 17.03
N SER A 360 -5.36 -28.55 16.19
CA SER A 360 -4.21 -29.47 16.14
C SER A 360 -3.44 -29.50 17.45
N PHE A 361 -3.26 -28.33 18.08
CA PHE A 361 -2.65 -28.20 19.40
C PHE A 361 -3.46 -28.94 20.46
N VAL A 362 -4.78 -28.73 20.53
CA VAL A 362 -5.65 -29.44 21.48
C VAL A 362 -5.58 -30.95 21.27
N PHE A 363 -5.62 -31.43 20.03
CA PHE A 363 -5.51 -32.87 19.72
C PHE A 363 -4.17 -33.47 20.15
N TYR A 364 -3.06 -32.76 19.89
CA TYR A 364 -1.72 -33.17 20.33
C TYR A 364 -1.65 -33.30 21.86
N PHE A 365 -2.16 -32.31 22.61
CA PHE A 365 -2.17 -32.35 24.08
C PHE A 365 -3.05 -33.47 24.63
N GLN A 366 -4.22 -33.72 24.04
CA GLN A 366 -5.06 -34.85 24.44
C GLN A 366 -4.37 -36.20 24.21
N LYS A 367 -3.72 -36.38 23.05
CA LYS A 367 -2.99 -37.62 22.73
C LYS A 367 -1.81 -37.83 23.68
N LYS A 368 -1.07 -36.77 24.00
CA LYS A 368 0.03 -36.80 24.97
C LYS A 368 -0.47 -37.23 26.36
N ARG A 369 -1.54 -36.60 26.87
CA ARG A 369 -2.14 -36.96 28.17
C ARG A 369 -2.61 -38.42 28.22
N LYS A 370 -3.26 -38.91 27.16
CA LYS A 370 -3.67 -40.33 27.07
C LYS A 370 -2.47 -41.28 27.16
N LYS A 371 -1.37 -40.97 26.46
CA LYS A 371 -0.15 -41.78 26.51
C LYS A 371 0.49 -41.78 27.89
N GLU A 372 0.57 -40.62 28.53
CA GLU A 372 1.11 -40.47 29.89
C GLU A 372 0.28 -41.25 30.93
N LYS A 373 -1.05 -41.23 30.82
CA LYS A 373 -1.94 -42.04 31.66
C LYS A 373 -1.72 -43.55 31.47
N LEU A 374 -1.53 -44.00 30.24
CA LEU A 374 -1.24 -45.41 29.96
C LEU A 374 0.08 -45.87 30.59
N PHE A 375 1.14 -45.07 30.50
CA PHE A 375 2.42 -45.38 31.15
C PHE A 375 2.29 -45.46 32.68
N TYR A 376 1.56 -44.52 33.28
CA TYR A 376 1.27 -44.56 34.72
C TYR A 376 0.57 -45.87 35.09
N GLN A 377 -0.54 -46.22 34.43
CA GLN A 377 -1.31 -47.44 34.72
C GLN A 377 -0.47 -48.71 34.56
N ASN A 378 0.33 -48.80 33.49
CA ASN A 378 1.20 -49.94 33.26
C ASN A 378 2.25 -50.08 34.37
N TYR A 379 2.83 -48.97 34.83
CA TYR A 379 3.83 -49.00 35.89
C TYR A 379 3.23 -49.38 37.25
N ILE A 380 2.04 -48.86 37.58
CA ILE A 380 1.30 -49.26 38.80
C ILE A 380 1.02 -50.77 38.77
N LYS A 381 0.54 -51.30 37.65
CA LYS A 381 0.30 -52.74 37.49
C LYS A 381 1.57 -53.57 37.73
N THR A 382 2.72 -53.13 37.20
CA THR A 382 4.01 -53.79 37.45
C THR A 382 4.41 -53.76 38.94
N LEU A 383 4.13 -52.66 39.65
CA LEU A 383 4.39 -52.58 41.10
C LEU A 383 3.48 -53.52 41.90
N GLU A 384 2.20 -53.62 41.53
CA GLU A 384 1.24 -54.53 42.17
C GLU A 384 1.61 -56.01 41.95
N GLU A 385 1.96 -56.39 40.72
CA GLU A 385 2.40 -57.75 40.38
C GLU A 385 3.64 -58.16 41.18
N LYS A 386 4.63 -57.27 41.32
CA LYS A 386 5.81 -57.49 42.17
C LYS A 386 5.45 -57.65 43.65
N ASN A 387 4.57 -56.79 44.18
CA ASN A 387 4.13 -56.88 45.57
C ASN A 387 3.37 -58.21 45.86
N LEU A 388 2.59 -58.72 44.90
CA LEU A 388 1.96 -60.04 45.02
C LEU A 388 3.00 -61.18 45.02
N GLN A 389 4.00 -61.11 44.14
CA GLN A 389 5.06 -62.13 44.08
C GLN A 389 5.86 -62.21 45.39
N VAL A 390 6.22 -61.07 45.98
CA VAL A 390 6.91 -61.01 47.28
C VAL A 390 6.05 -61.65 48.39
N LYS A 391 4.75 -61.34 48.46
CA LYS A 391 3.85 -61.97 49.46
C LYS A 391 3.74 -63.49 49.29
N MET A 392 3.67 -63.98 48.04
CA MET A 392 3.61 -65.41 47.75
C MET A 392 4.92 -66.16 48.04
N GLU A 393 6.07 -65.48 47.95
CA GLU A 393 7.39 -66.03 48.31
C GLU A 393 7.61 -66.03 49.83
N GLU A 394 7.21 -64.97 50.53
CA GLU A 394 7.24 -64.89 52.00
C GLU A 394 6.40 -66.01 52.66
N GLU A 395 5.25 -66.37 52.08
CA GLU A 395 4.44 -67.51 52.53
C GLU A 395 5.08 -68.89 52.24
N LYS A 396 5.92 -69.01 51.20
CA LYS A 396 6.62 -70.26 50.86
C LYS A 396 7.88 -70.51 51.70
N VAL A 397 8.57 -69.46 52.16
CA VAL A 397 9.82 -69.57 52.93
C VAL A 397 9.60 -70.12 54.35
N ILE A 398 8.39 -70.03 54.91
CA ILE A 398 8.07 -70.56 56.25
C ILE A 398 8.02 -72.11 56.29
N LYS A 399 8.06 -72.82 55.15
CA LYS A 399 7.86 -74.29 55.09
C LYS A 399 9.01 -75.16 54.57
N LYS A 400 10.24 -74.67 54.40
CA LYS A 400 11.38 -75.55 54.04
C LYS A 400 12.69 -75.14 54.72
N THR A 401 13.00 -75.83 55.82
CA THR A 401 14.36 -76.08 56.27
C THR A 401 14.59 -77.59 56.25
N ASN A 402 15.41 -78.07 55.30
CA ASN A 402 16.43 -79.12 55.49
C ASN A 402 17.07 -79.55 54.16
N SER A 403 18.38 -79.79 54.23
CA SER A 403 19.23 -80.69 53.42
C SER A 403 20.22 -80.09 52.39
N SER A 404 21.49 -80.13 52.81
CA SER A 404 22.72 -80.66 52.16
C SER A 404 23.29 -80.14 50.82
N MET A 405 24.44 -79.43 50.97
CA MET A 405 25.73 -79.41 50.24
C MET A 405 25.86 -79.73 48.73
N GLU A 406 26.47 -78.79 47.97
CA GLU A 406 27.85 -78.89 47.39
C GLU A 406 28.35 -77.55 46.75
N ILE A 407 29.18 -76.83 47.50
CA ILE A 407 30.43 -76.09 47.19
C ILE A 407 30.78 -75.98 45.68
N THR A 408 30.36 -74.96 44.91
CA THR A 408 30.90 -73.58 44.85
C THR A 408 29.79 -72.52 44.85
N GLU A 409 28.54 -72.97 44.81
CA GLU A 409 27.30 -72.16 44.81
C GLU A 409 26.96 -71.57 46.19
N GLU A 410 27.53 -72.08 47.28
CA GLU A 410 27.19 -71.64 48.63
C GLU A 410 27.55 -70.16 48.85
N THR A 411 28.73 -69.73 48.40
CA THR A 411 29.15 -68.33 48.52
C THR A 411 28.24 -67.40 47.72
N GLU A 412 27.80 -67.84 46.54
CA GLU A 412 26.86 -67.09 45.71
C GLU A 412 25.48 -67.01 46.36
N LYS A 413 24.93 -68.14 46.86
CA LYS A 413 23.66 -68.19 47.60
C LYS A 413 23.70 -67.29 48.84
N GLN A 414 24.80 -67.32 49.60
CA GLN A 414 24.97 -66.45 50.77
C GLN A 414 25.03 -64.97 50.39
N ILE A 415 25.66 -64.60 49.27
CA ILE A 415 25.66 -63.22 48.78
C ILE A 415 24.28 -62.80 48.29
N VAL A 416 23.54 -63.67 47.58
CA VAL A 416 22.16 -63.40 47.15
C VAL A 416 21.26 -63.16 48.37
N ILE A 417 21.32 -64.02 49.40
CA ILE A 417 20.56 -63.82 50.65
C ILE A 417 20.91 -62.49 51.32
N LYS A 418 22.20 -62.12 51.37
CA LYS A 418 22.61 -60.83 51.94
C LYS A 418 22.17 -59.65 51.05
N LEU A 419 22.09 -59.83 49.74
CA LEU A 419 21.61 -58.84 48.78
C LEU A 419 20.11 -58.60 48.95
N ASP A 420 19.33 -59.66 49.17
CA ASP A 420 17.89 -59.54 49.45
C ASP A 420 17.65 -58.86 50.82
N LYS A 421 18.47 -59.16 51.84
CA LYS A 421 18.46 -58.40 53.10
C LYS A 421 18.80 -56.93 52.90
N PHE A 422 19.74 -56.62 51.99
CA PHE A 422 20.07 -55.25 51.64
C PHE A 422 18.89 -54.53 50.98
N GLU A 423 18.20 -55.17 50.03
CA GLU A 423 16.98 -54.65 49.40
C GLU A 423 15.89 -54.32 50.43
N ASN A 424 15.76 -55.12 51.49
CA ASN A 424 14.78 -54.89 52.55
C ASN A 424 15.22 -53.87 53.62
N SER A 425 16.48 -53.42 53.60
CA SER A 425 17.07 -52.59 54.68
C SER A 425 17.03 -51.07 54.44
N ALA A 426 16.42 -50.61 53.34
CA ALA A 426 16.43 -49.21 52.87
C ALA A 426 17.82 -48.56 52.68
N ARG A 427 18.92 -49.31 52.88
CA ARG A 427 20.30 -48.81 52.75
C ARG A 427 20.65 -48.31 51.35
N TYR A 428 19.91 -48.75 50.32
CA TYR A 428 20.03 -48.25 48.96
C TYR A 428 19.69 -46.76 48.82
N LEU A 429 19.00 -46.16 49.80
CA LEU A 429 18.70 -44.72 49.84
C LEU A 429 19.90 -43.85 50.25
N ASN A 430 21.02 -44.44 50.71
CA ASN A 430 22.21 -43.67 51.04
C ASN A 430 22.85 -43.09 49.76
N PRO A 431 22.99 -41.75 49.63
CA PRO A 431 23.56 -41.12 48.44
C PRO A 431 25.04 -41.47 48.21
N ASN A 432 25.76 -41.87 49.26
CA ASN A 432 27.17 -42.26 49.21
C ASN A 432 27.38 -43.75 48.91
N LEU A 433 26.31 -44.52 48.66
CA LEU A 433 26.41 -45.93 48.34
C LEU A 433 27.17 -46.14 47.02
N SER A 434 28.23 -46.95 47.08
CA SER A 434 29.00 -47.38 45.92
C SER A 434 29.06 -48.91 45.85
N LEU A 435 29.42 -49.45 44.68
CA LEU A 435 29.64 -50.89 44.53
C LEU A 435 30.73 -51.39 45.49
N SER A 436 31.75 -50.56 45.75
CA SER A 436 32.82 -50.88 46.69
C SER A 436 32.32 -50.96 48.13
N SER A 437 31.53 -49.98 48.57
CA SER A 437 30.99 -50.00 49.94
C SER A 437 30.04 -51.18 50.14
N LEU A 438 29.19 -51.49 49.15
CA LEU A 438 28.30 -52.65 49.25
C LEU A 438 29.07 -53.98 49.24
N ALA A 439 30.11 -54.11 48.41
CA ALA A 439 30.95 -55.31 48.39
C ALA A 439 31.61 -55.55 49.76
N SER A 440 32.13 -54.50 50.38
CA SER A 440 32.68 -54.56 51.75
C SER A 440 31.62 -54.98 52.77
N ASP A 441 30.42 -54.39 52.74
CA ASP A 441 29.33 -54.71 53.66
C ASP A 441 28.87 -56.18 53.54
N LEU A 442 28.84 -56.71 52.31
CA LEU A 442 28.45 -58.09 52.04
C LEU A 442 29.60 -59.09 52.26
N LYS A 443 30.81 -58.61 52.60
CA LYS A 443 32.07 -59.35 52.75
C LYS A 443 32.46 -60.10 51.46
N THR A 444 32.48 -59.39 50.34
CA THR A 444 32.88 -59.89 49.02
C THR A 444 33.72 -58.87 48.25
N ASN A 445 34.17 -59.20 47.04
CA ASN A 445 34.87 -58.25 46.16
C ASN A 445 33.93 -57.60 45.12
N THR A 446 34.30 -56.42 44.64
CA THR A 446 33.50 -55.59 43.70
C THR A 446 33.18 -56.30 42.39
N ARG A 447 34.15 -57.05 41.83
CA ARG A 447 33.99 -57.81 40.59
C ARG A 447 32.92 -58.88 40.76
N TYR A 448 33.02 -59.68 41.82
CA TYR A 448 32.10 -60.77 42.09
C TYR A 448 30.69 -60.28 42.42
N LEU A 449 30.56 -59.20 43.20
CA LEU A 449 29.26 -58.58 43.46
C LEU A 449 28.62 -58.02 42.18
N SER A 450 29.40 -57.35 41.32
CA SER A 450 28.88 -56.85 40.04
C SER A 450 28.40 -57.98 39.13
N GLU A 451 29.12 -59.11 39.12
CA GLU A 451 28.75 -60.28 38.33
C GLU A 451 27.47 -60.92 38.87
N ILE A 452 27.34 -61.06 40.20
CA ILE A 452 26.13 -61.57 40.85
C ILE A 452 24.92 -60.66 40.57
N ILE A 453 25.05 -59.34 40.70
CA ILE A 453 23.95 -58.41 40.38
C ILE A 453 23.57 -58.51 38.90
N SER A 454 24.56 -58.58 38.01
CA SER A 454 24.30 -58.74 36.58
C SER A 454 23.57 -60.05 36.27
N ARG A 455 23.97 -61.15 36.92
CA ARG A 455 23.41 -62.48 36.69
C ARG A 455 22.01 -62.65 37.27
N HIS A 456 21.79 -62.22 38.51
CA HIS A 456 20.54 -62.44 39.25
C HIS A 456 19.50 -61.34 39.06
N LYS A 457 19.95 -60.09 38.85
CA LYS A 457 19.06 -58.93 38.70
C LYS A 457 19.05 -58.37 37.28
N GLY A 458 19.86 -58.93 36.36
CA GLY A 458 19.90 -58.57 34.94
C GLY A 458 20.39 -57.15 34.65
N LYS A 459 21.07 -56.51 35.61
CA LYS A 459 21.35 -55.07 35.62
C LYS A 459 22.76 -54.79 36.11
N ASN A 460 23.35 -53.69 35.67
CA ASN A 460 24.54 -53.16 36.34
C ASN A 460 24.15 -52.54 37.70
N PHE A 461 25.13 -52.42 38.60
CA PHE A 461 24.93 -51.90 39.96
C PHE A 461 24.17 -50.56 40.00
N ASN A 462 24.56 -49.60 39.17
CA ASN A 462 23.93 -48.27 39.16
C ASN A 462 22.45 -48.36 38.75
N THR A 463 22.12 -49.14 37.73
CA THR A 463 20.73 -49.31 37.26
C THR A 463 19.91 -50.04 38.33
N TYR A 464 20.48 -51.09 38.93
CA TYR A 464 19.87 -51.85 40.00
C TYR A 464 19.51 -50.98 41.21
N VAL A 465 20.46 -50.23 41.77
CA VAL A 465 20.22 -49.33 42.91
C VAL A 465 19.23 -48.23 42.55
N ASN A 466 19.34 -47.65 41.36
CA ASN A 466 18.41 -46.61 40.92
C ASN A 466 16.98 -47.12 40.79
N ASP A 467 16.77 -48.34 40.29
CA ASP A 467 15.43 -48.91 40.21
C ASP A 467 14.81 -49.13 41.61
N LEU A 468 15.60 -49.58 42.60
CA LEU A 468 15.14 -49.68 43.99
C LEU A 468 14.75 -48.30 44.55
N ARG A 469 15.54 -47.27 44.28
CA ARG A 469 15.26 -45.89 44.72
C ARG A 469 13.99 -45.31 44.08
N ILE A 470 13.79 -45.53 42.77
CA ILE A 470 12.59 -45.09 42.06
C ILE A 470 11.36 -45.86 42.56
N GLU A 471 11.49 -47.17 42.76
CA GLU A 471 10.39 -47.98 43.29
C GLU A 471 9.97 -47.51 44.69
N TYR A 472 10.93 -47.27 45.59
CA TYR A 472 10.67 -46.73 46.93
C TYR A 472 9.89 -45.41 46.90
N ILE A 473 10.32 -44.44 46.08
CA ILE A 473 9.66 -43.14 46.05
C ILE A 473 8.29 -43.23 45.39
N CYS A 474 8.11 -44.10 44.38
CA CYS A 474 6.79 -44.33 43.78
C CYS A 474 5.82 -44.92 44.80
N LYS A 475 6.23 -45.96 45.55
CA LYS A 475 5.44 -46.53 46.65
C LYS A 475 5.10 -45.48 47.71
N SER A 476 6.10 -44.70 48.14
CA SER A 476 5.90 -43.61 49.12
C SER A 476 4.90 -42.54 48.64
N ILE A 477 4.94 -42.18 47.36
CA ILE A 477 3.99 -41.23 46.73
C ILE A 477 2.57 -41.79 46.72
N LEU A 478 2.41 -43.09 46.47
CA LEU A 478 1.11 -43.75 46.43
C LEU A 478 0.52 -43.90 47.84
N GLU A 479 1.33 -44.34 48.80
CA GLU A 479 0.90 -44.71 50.16
C GLU A 479 0.70 -43.51 51.09
N ASP A 480 1.57 -42.47 51.02
CA ASP A 480 1.47 -41.29 51.88
C ASP A 480 1.26 -39.99 51.05
N PRO A 481 0.08 -39.36 51.13
CA PRO A 481 -0.22 -38.11 50.45
C PRO A 481 0.74 -36.94 50.76
N LYS A 482 1.50 -36.98 51.87
CA LYS A 482 2.50 -35.95 52.19
C LYS A 482 3.60 -35.88 51.13
N PHE A 483 4.02 -37.02 50.58
CA PHE A 483 5.06 -37.08 49.54
C PHE A 483 4.62 -36.38 48.26
N ARG A 484 3.31 -36.33 47.97
CA ARG A 484 2.73 -35.65 46.81
C ARG A 484 2.85 -34.12 46.88
N LYS A 485 3.11 -33.57 48.07
CA LYS A 485 3.27 -32.12 48.32
C LYS A 485 4.73 -31.68 48.30
N TYR A 486 5.69 -32.61 48.28
CA TYR A 486 7.10 -32.29 48.27
C TYR A 486 7.57 -31.79 46.90
N LYS A 487 8.56 -30.89 46.93
CA LYS A 487 9.28 -30.46 45.72
C LYS A 487 10.03 -31.66 45.13
N ILE A 488 10.16 -31.71 43.81
CA ILE A 488 10.91 -32.77 43.11
C ILE A 488 12.34 -32.91 43.64
N SER A 489 12.98 -31.82 44.03
CA SER A 489 14.31 -31.83 44.66
C SER A 489 14.34 -32.52 46.01
N ALA A 490 13.28 -32.37 46.83
CA ALA A 490 13.15 -33.05 48.10
C ALA A 490 12.92 -34.56 47.91
N LEU A 491 12.06 -34.94 46.95
CA LEU A 491 11.84 -36.35 46.59
C LEU A 491 13.12 -37.02 46.08
N ALA A 492 13.90 -36.30 45.27
CA ALA A 492 15.22 -36.76 44.81
C ALA A 492 16.17 -37.02 46.00
N SER A 493 16.24 -36.08 46.94
CA SER A 493 17.09 -36.22 48.14
C SER A 493 16.65 -37.38 49.03
N ILE A 494 15.34 -37.54 49.28
CA ILE A 494 14.79 -38.63 50.10
C ILE A 494 15.05 -39.99 49.47
N SER A 495 15.00 -40.06 48.13
CA SER A 495 15.28 -41.29 47.38
C SER A 495 16.78 -41.55 47.14
N GLY A 496 17.69 -40.75 47.72
CA GLY A 496 19.13 -40.98 47.64
C GLY A 496 19.82 -40.50 46.37
N PHE A 497 19.18 -39.64 45.57
CA PHE A 497 19.81 -39.03 44.39
C PHE A 497 20.55 -37.74 44.74
N SER A 498 21.72 -37.56 44.13
CA SER A 498 22.57 -36.37 44.32
C SER A 498 22.06 -35.12 43.61
N SER A 499 21.18 -35.25 42.61
CA SER A 499 20.56 -34.10 41.92
C SER A 499 19.14 -34.40 41.45
N ALA A 500 18.30 -33.36 41.47
CA ALA A 500 16.92 -33.43 40.99
C ALA A 500 16.81 -33.73 39.48
N GLU A 501 17.81 -33.29 38.70
CA GLU A 501 17.88 -33.55 37.26
C GLU A 501 18.14 -35.04 36.97
N ASN A 502 19.14 -35.63 37.63
CA ASN A 502 19.45 -37.04 37.47
C ASN A 502 18.29 -37.92 37.94
N PHE A 503 17.68 -37.56 39.08
CA PHE A 503 16.44 -38.18 39.56
C PHE A 503 15.34 -38.13 38.50
N SER A 504 15.02 -36.94 37.95
CA SER A 504 13.92 -36.79 36.99
C SER A 504 14.16 -37.58 35.70
N LYS A 505 15.42 -37.63 35.24
CA LYS A 505 15.82 -38.40 34.05
C LYS A 505 15.65 -39.91 34.28
N ILE A 506 16.13 -40.41 35.42
CA ILE A 506 16.06 -41.82 35.79
C ILE A 506 14.62 -42.22 36.07
N PHE A 507 13.88 -41.42 36.83
CA PHE A 507 12.45 -41.63 37.10
C PHE A 507 11.65 -41.76 35.81
N LYS A 508 11.86 -40.87 34.82
CA LYS A 508 11.18 -40.96 33.52
C LYS A 508 11.61 -42.16 32.71
N LYS A 509 12.88 -42.58 32.79
CA LYS A 509 13.37 -43.79 32.13
C LYS A 509 12.74 -45.05 32.73
N THR A 510 12.57 -45.10 34.04
CA THR A 510 12.05 -46.27 34.77
C THR A 510 10.52 -46.35 34.70
N THR A 511 9.80 -45.22 34.81
CA THR A 511 8.31 -45.18 34.87
C THR A 511 7.63 -44.83 33.53
N GLY A 512 8.39 -44.30 32.56
CA GLY A 512 7.86 -43.77 31.30
C GLY A 512 7.33 -42.33 31.37
N ILE A 513 7.18 -41.73 32.56
CA ILE A 513 6.63 -40.39 32.77
C ILE A 513 7.46 -39.56 33.76
N SER A 514 7.32 -38.24 33.75
CA SER A 514 8.06 -37.40 34.72
C SER A 514 7.49 -37.55 36.14
N PRO A 515 8.30 -37.26 37.19
CA PRO A 515 7.83 -37.25 38.57
C PRO A 515 6.57 -36.38 38.78
N SER A 516 6.50 -35.23 38.12
CA SER A 516 5.34 -34.33 38.20
C SER A 516 4.05 -34.95 37.64
N VAL A 517 4.14 -35.63 36.49
CA VAL A 517 3.00 -36.33 35.86
C VAL A 517 2.58 -37.52 36.71
N PHE A 518 3.52 -38.23 37.32
CA PHE A 518 3.23 -39.33 38.24
C PHE A 518 2.43 -38.84 39.46
N ILE A 519 2.87 -37.75 40.09
CA ILE A 519 2.17 -37.13 41.23
C ILE A 519 0.77 -36.61 40.83
N GLU A 520 0.63 -36.02 39.64
CA GLU A 520 -0.66 -35.55 39.12
C GLU A 520 -1.65 -36.71 38.96
N ASN A 521 -1.22 -37.84 38.38
CA ASN A 521 -2.07 -39.03 38.25
C ASN A 521 -2.43 -39.63 39.62
N ALA A 522 -1.47 -39.76 40.54
CA ALA A 522 -1.73 -40.25 41.91
C ALA A 522 -2.73 -39.36 42.68
N ASN A 523 -2.66 -38.04 42.50
CA ASN A 523 -3.62 -37.10 43.08
C ASN A 523 -5.03 -37.24 42.48
N ASN A 524 -5.13 -37.56 41.19
CA ASN A 524 -6.42 -37.76 40.52
C ASN A 524 -7.09 -39.09 40.89
N GLU A 525 -6.31 -40.14 41.21
CA GLU A 525 -6.86 -41.42 41.68
C GLU A 525 -7.44 -41.32 43.09
N ASN A 526 -6.76 -40.64 44.04
CA ASN A 526 -7.29 -40.42 45.39
C ASN A 526 -8.59 -39.59 45.41
N LYS A 527 -8.87 -38.78 44.38
CA LYS A 527 -10.11 -38.00 44.27
C LYS A 527 -11.31 -38.81 43.77
N ASN A 528 -11.07 -39.98 43.19
CA ASN A 528 -12.14 -40.87 42.69
C ASN A 528 -12.44 -42.01 43.67
N THR A 529 -11.63 -42.20 44.71
CA THR A 529 -11.79 -43.22 45.75
C THR A 529 -12.18 -42.67 47.13
N ALA A 530 -12.20 -41.34 47.28
CA ALA A 530 -12.75 -40.59 48.41
C ALA A 530 -14.05 -39.91 47.98
#